data_AF-A0A1V5B8F0-F1
#
_entry.id   AF-A0A1V5B8F0-F1
#
_cell.length_a   1.000
_cell.length_b   1.000
_cell.length_c   1.000
_cell.angle_alpha   90.00
_cell.angle_beta   90.00
_cell.angle_gamma   90.00
#
_symmetry.space_group_name_H-M   'P 1'
#
loop_
_entity.id
_entity.type
_entity.pdbx_description
1 polymer ?
#
loop_
_entity_poly.entity_id
_entity_poly.type
_entity_poly.pdbx_seq_one_letter_code
_entity_poly.pdbx_strand_id
1 'polypeptide(L)' 'MSEADRSPMSRVVVSDAAAPFIARGGRLFSGQVLNSDPGIEDGEEVLVVDKTNKPLGIVQIYH' A
#
# COMPACT_ATOMS: atom_id res chain seq x y z
N MET A 1 -5.72 25.83 -5.46
CA MET A 1 -5.87 24.65 -4.59
C MET A 1 -4.48 24.15 -4.30
N SER A 2 -4.01 24.35 -3.08
CA SER A 2 -2.65 24.01 -2.66
C SER A 2 -2.51 22.50 -2.55
N GLU A 3 -1.34 21.94 -2.88
CA GLU A 3 -0.98 20.51 -2.78
C GLU A 3 -1.13 19.89 -1.37
N ALA A 4 -1.54 20.68 -0.36
CA ALA A 4 -1.59 20.34 1.05
C ALA A 4 -2.94 19.78 1.53
N ASP A 5 -3.94 19.64 0.66
CA ASP A 5 -5.30 19.17 1.03
C ASP A 5 -5.59 17.72 0.61
N ARG A 6 -4.56 16.94 0.30
CA ARG A 6 -4.70 15.48 0.20
C ARG A 6 -4.49 14.91 1.59
N SER A 7 -5.55 14.38 2.20
CA SER A 7 -5.41 13.45 3.32
C SER A 7 -4.32 12.43 2.97
N PRO A 8 -3.41 12.11 3.90
CA PRO A 8 -2.37 11.11 3.62
C PRO A 8 -3.05 9.80 3.22
N MET A 9 -2.71 9.26 2.05
CA MET A 9 -3.19 7.94 1.63
C MET A 9 -2.83 6.90 2.70
N SER A 10 -3.78 6.02 3.00
CA SER A 10 -3.56 4.86 3.86
C SER A 10 -2.42 4.00 3.32
N ARG A 11 -1.63 3.41 4.22
CA ARG A 11 -0.45 2.62 3.87
C ARG A 11 -0.61 1.15 4.21
N VAL A 12 0.04 0.32 3.40
CA VAL A 12 0.19 -1.11 3.65
C VAL A 12 1.66 -1.50 3.57
N VAL A 13 2.17 -2.11 4.65
CA VAL A 13 3.54 -2.62 4.75
C VAL A 13 3.55 -4.06 4.27
N VAL A 14 4.45 -4.39 3.34
CA VAL A 14 4.57 -5.74 2.78
C VAL A 14 5.89 -6.41 3.09
N SER A 15 5.90 -7.75 3.02
CA SER A 15 7.10 -8.56 3.18
C SER A 15 8.14 -8.30 2.07
N ASP A 16 9.41 -8.55 2.39
CA ASP A 16 10.52 -8.43 1.43
C ASP A 16 10.32 -9.33 0.19
N ALA A 17 9.66 -10.48 0.38
CA ALA A 17 9.33 -11.41 -0.71
C ALA A 17 8.32 -10.81 -1.70
N ALA A 18 7.40 -9.95 -1.23
CA ALA A 18 6.39 -9.32 -2.07
C ALA A 18 6.88 -8.04 -2.75
N ALA A 19 7.79 -7.31 -2.11
CA ALA A 19 8.27 -6.01 -2.56
C ALA A 19 8.65 -5.92 -4.07
N PRO A 20 9.45 -6.85 -4.64
CA PRO A 20 9.81 -6.76 -6.06
C PRO A 20 8.63 -7.00 -7.00
N PHE A 21 7.59 -7.73 -6.58
CA PHE A 21 6.40 -7.96 -7.40
C PHE A 21 5.51 -6.72 -7.41
N ILE A 22 5.28 -6.10 -6.25
CA ILE A 22 4.50 -4.87 -6.15
C ILE A 22 5.18 -3.73 -6.92
N ALA A 23 6.50 -3.57 -6.78
CA ALA A 23 7.27 -2.54 -7.49
C ALA A 23 7.20 -2.64 -9.02
N ARG A 24 6.76 -3.78 -9.57
CA ARG A 24 6.55 -3.99 -11.01
C ARG A 24 5.08 -3.93 -11.43
N GLY A 25 4.19 -3.46 -10.56
CA GLY A 25 2.74 -3.38 -10.82
C GLY A 25 2.00 -4.71 -10.57
N GLY A 26 2.59 -5.62 -9.81
CA GLY A 26 1.93 -6.85 -9.37
C GLY A 26 0.78 -6.57 -8.40
N ARG A 27 -0.12 -7.56 -8.27
CA ARG A 27 -1.22 -7.51 -7.29
C ARG A 27 -0.70 -7.79 -5.88
N LEU A 28 -1.33 -7.14 -4.90
CA LEU A 28 -1.13 -7.40 -3.48
C LEU A 28 -2.11 -8.46 -3.00
N PHE A 29 -1.62 -9.44 -2.25
CA PHE A 29 -2.43 -10.46 -1.58
C PHE A 29 -2.29 -10.36 -0.06
N SER A 30 -3.34 -10.68 0.68
CA SER A 30 -3.40 -10.55 2.15
C SER A 30 -2.25 -11.25 2.88
N GLY A 31 -1.83 -12.44 2.43
CA GLY A 31 -0.69 -13.17 3.01
C GLY A 31 0.68 -12.50 2.85
N GLN A 32 0.76 -11.40 2.10
CA GLN A 32 1.99 -10.62 1.91
C GLN A 32 2.07 -9.38 2.80
N VAL A 33 0.95 -9.02 3.44
CA VAL A 33 0.81 -7.84 4.29
C VAL A 33 1.37 -8.14 5.68
N LEU A 34 2.26 -7.27 6.16
CA LEU A 34 2.82 -7.32 7.51
C LEU A 34 2.07 -6.39 8.46
N ASN A 35 1.63 -5.24 7.96
CA ASN A 35 0.87 -4.25 8.72
C ASN A 35 0.09 -3.34 7.75
N SER A 36 -0.97 -2.71 8.23
CA SER A 36 -1.74 -1.73 7.47
C SER A 36 -2.23 -0.63 8.39
N ASP A 37 -2.37 0.58 7.85
CA ASP A 37 -3.13 1.62 8.53
C ASP A 37 -4.59 1.12 8.71
N PRO A 38 -5.24 1.43 9.85
CA PRO A 38 -6.58 0.93 10.14
C PRO A 38 -7.65 1.65 9.30
N GLY A 39 -8.78 0.98 9.07
CA GLY A 39 -9.94 1.59 8.41
C GLY A 39 -9.88 1.63 6.89
N ILE A 40 -8.98 0.87 6.27
CA ILE A 40 -8.95 0.70 4.81
C ILE A 40 -10.22 -0.03 4.37
N GLU A 41 -10.95 0.55 3.42
CA GLU A 41 -12.17 -0.03 2.86
C GLU A 41 -11.96 -0.61 1.46
N ASP A 42 -12.86 -1.50 1.03
CA ASP A 42 -12.83 -2.06 -0.32
C ASP A 42 -12.96 -0.96 -1.37
N GLY A 43 -12.07 -1.00 -2.37
CA GLY A 43 -12.00 -0.01 -3.42
C GLY A 43 -11.10 1.20 -3.10
N GLU A 44 -10.54 1.30 -1.89
CA GLU A 44 -9.59 2.36 -1.56
C GLU A 44 -8.22 2.14 -2.23
N GLU A 45 -7.63 3.22 -2.74
CA GLU A 45 -6.24 3.24 -3.17
C GLU A 45 -5.31 3.46 -1.98
N VAL A 46 -4.35 2.55 -1.80
CA VAL A 46 -3.39 2.60 -0.70
C VAL A 46 -1.96 2.64 -1.21
N LEU A 47 -1.09 3.29 -0.45
CA LEU A 47 0.34 3.32 -0.71
C LEU A 47 0.98 2.05 -0.13
N VAL A 48 1.55 1.21 -1.00
CA VAL A 48 2.31 0.05 -0.56
C VAL A 48 3.76 0.43 -0.29
N VAL A 49 4.25 0.05 0.88
CA VAL A 49 5.62 0.32 1.32
C VAL A 49 6.33 -0.96 1.77
N ASP A 50 7.65 -0.97 1.72
CA ASP A 50 8.45 -2.01 2.37
C ASP A 50 8.61 -1.76 3.88
N LYS A 51 9.27 -2.69 4.60
CA LYS A 51 9.54 -2.59 6.04
C LYS A 51 10.37 -1.37 6.47
N THR A 52 11.03 -0.70 5.53
CA THR A 52 11.81 0.53 5.76
C THR A 52 11.01 1.79 5.44
N ASN A 53 9.71 1.67 5.18
CA ASN A 53 8.81 2.72 4.69
C ASN A 53 9.17 3.25 3.29
N LYS A 54 9.89 2.48 2.47
CA LYS A 54 10.14 2.87 1.07
C LYS A 54 8.88 2.63 0.22
N PRO A 55 8.40 3.63 -0.53
CA PRO A 55 7.30 3.46 -1.49
C PRO A 55 7.61 2.44 -2.57
N LEU A 56 6.65 1.57 -2.85
CA LEU A 56 6.73 0.56 -3.91
C LEU A 56 5.72 0.81 -5.03
N GLY A 57 4.52 1.29 -4.69
CA GLY A 57 3.46 1.56 -5.64
C GLY A 57 2.13 1.84 -4.96
N ILE A 58 1.12 2.14 -5.76
CA ILE A 58 -0.27 2.33 -5.32
C ILE A 58 -1.08 1.14 -5.80
N VAL A 59 -1.92 0.59 -4.93
CA VAL A 59 -2.83 -0.52 -5.27
C VAL A 59 -4.22 -0.22 -4.75
N GLN A 60 -5.23 -0.76 -5.43
CA GLN A 60 -6.60 -0.77 -4.92
C GLN A 60 -6.81 -2.03 -4.08
N ILE A 61 -7.35 -1.88 -2.86
CA ILE A 61 -7.58 -2.97 -1.91
C ILE A 61 -8.99 -3.54 -2.05
N TYR A 62 -9.10 -4.86 -1.88
CA TYR A 62 -10.36 -5.59 -1.74
C TYR A 62 -10.12 -6.72 -0.72
N HIS A 63 -11.03 -6.90 0.25
CA HIS A 63 -10.99 -7.98 1.23
C HIS A 63 -11.40 -9.34 0.67
#